data_AF-A0A8D0A120-F1
#
_entry.id   AF-A0A8D0A120-F1
#
_cell.length_a   1.000
_cell.length_b   1.000
_cell.length_c   1.000
_cell.angle_alpha   90.00
_cell.angle_beta   90.00
_cell.angle_gamma   90.00
#
_symmetry.space_group_name_H-M   'P 1'
#
loop_
_entity.id
_entity.type
_entity.pdbx_description
1 polymer ?
#
loop_
_entity_poly.entity_id
_entity_poly.type
_entity_poly.pdbx_seq_one_letter_code
_entity_poly.pdbx_strand_id
1 'polypeptide(L)'
;MERETCRLPEKRRRRRCIILGVVAGLLLIIVVAVVLGVSLRANTDTLKETFIARCKEFKGSDCEKIWGAFEQAYVGRDPCKVPTEAYDPFIAAADFKPACNRLMFWSKTKDVVHDFTEKKRDCFLTVEDTVLGSVLNGLTWCGKEGSTKTFTDSCPGWRDCENNTVRSFWNRVSAAFADAACGDVTAMLNGDIATPFNPKR
;
A
#
# COMPACT_ATOMS: atom_id res chain seq x y z
N MET A 1 -23.36 -78.65 -11.42
CA MET A 1 -23.41 -77.27 -11.95
C MET A 1 -22.64 -76.40 -10.98
N GLU A 2 -21.35 -76.21 -11.27
CA GLU A 2 -20.43 -75.41 -10.46
C GLU A 2 -20.82 -73.93 -10.52
N ARG A 3 -20.71 -73.23 -9.38
CA ARG A 3 -20.64 -71.78 -9.32
C ARG A 3 -19.46 -71.41 -8.43
N GLU A 4 -18.34 -71.15 -9.06
CA GLU A 4 -17.14 -70.59 -8.44
C GLU A 4 -17.49 -69.24 -7.78
N THR A 5 -17.19 -69.12 -6.49
CA THR A 5 -17.23 -67.84 -5.79
C THR A 5 -15.85 -67.20 -5.85
N CYS A 6 -15.68 -66.25 -6.77
CA CYS A 6 -14.48 -65.43 -6.85
C CYS A 6 -14.49 -64.38 -5.71
N ARG A 7 -13.83 -64.68 -4.57
CA ARG A 7 -13.55 -63.66 -3.53
C ARG A 7 -12.30 -62.87 -3.91
N LEU A 8 -12.48 -61.65 -4.42
CA LEU A 8 -11.40 -60.67 -4.58
C LEU A 8 -10.96 -60.08 -3.21
N PRO A 9 -9.67 -59.75 -3.02
CA PRO A 9 -9.10 -59.50 -1.70
C PRO A 9 -9.44 -58.10 -1.16
N GLU A 10 -10.29 -58.02 -0.14
CA GLU A 10 -10.67 -56.79 0.58
C GLU A 10 -9.45 -55.96 1.06
N LYS A 11 -8.36 -56.62 1.41
CA LYS A 11 -7.12 -55.99 1.90
C LYS A 11 -6.45 -55.09 0.85
N ARG A 12 -6.57 -55.43 -0.44
CA ARG A 12 -5.95 -54.69 -1.56
C ARG A 12 -6.77 -53.43 -1.91
N ARG A 13 -8.10 -53.50 -1.74
CA ARG A 13 -9.03 -52.39 -1.96
C ARG A 13 -8.87 -51.32 -0.88
N ARG A 14 -8.75 -51.71 0.39
CA ARG A 14 -8.52 -50.79 1.52
C ARG A 14 -7.20 -50.02 1.40
N ARG A 15 -6.11 -50.70 1.02
CA ARG A 15 -4.81 -50.03 0.75
C ARG A 15 -4.89 -49.07 -0.43
N ARG A 16 -5.59 -49.43 -1.52
CA ARG A 16 -5.80 -48.53 -2.68
C ARG A 16 -6.63 -47.29 -2.31
N CYS A 17 -7.68 -47.43 -1.49
CA CYS A 17 -8.46 -46.29 -1.01
C CYS A 17 -7.65 -45.36 -0.10
N ILE A 18 -6.80 -45.91 0.77
CA ILE A 18 -5.90 -45.11 1.61
C ILE A 18 -4.90 -44.34 0.74
N ILE A 19 -4.27 -45.01 -0.24
CA ILE A 19 -3.32 -44.36 -1.17
C ILE A 19 -4.00 -43.27 -1.99
N LEU A 20 -5.19 -43.51 -2.54
CA LEU A 20 -5.96 -42.51 -3.29
C LEU A 20 -6.36 -41.32 -2.41
N GLY A 21 -6.75 -41.56 -1.15
CA GLY A 21 -7.05 -40.50 -0.19
C GLY A 21 -5.82 -39.65 0.14
N VAL A 22 -4.66 -40.27 0.33
CA VAL A 22 -3.39 -39.56 0.56
C VAL A 22 -2.97 -38.75 -0.66
N VAL A 23 -3.07 -39.31 -1.87
CA VAL A 23 -2.76 -38.60 -3.12
C VAL A 23 -3.71 -37.42 -3.33
N ALA A 24 -5.02 -37.62 -3.11
CA ALA A 24 -5.99 -36.54 -3.20
C ALA A 24 -5.71 -35.43 -2.17
N GLY A 25 -5.35 -35.80 -0.93
CA GLY A 25 -4.96 -34.84 0.10
C GLY A 25 -3.71 -34.04 -0.26
N LEU A 26 -2.68 -34.69 -0.79
CA LEU A 26 -1.45 -34.03 -1.26
C LEU A 26 -1.73 -33.07 -2.43
N LEU A 27 -2.55 -33.49 -3.40
CA LEU A 27 -2.96 -32.63 -4.51
C LEU A 27 -3.71 -31.39 -4.01
N LEU A 28 -4.60 -31.55 -3.03
CA LEU A 28 -5.35 -30.44 -2.43
C LEU A 28 -4.40 -29.45 -1.74
N ILE A 29 -3.40 -29.94 -0.99
CA ILE A 29 -2.38 -29.09 -0.36
C ILE A 29 -1.57 -28.32 -1.42
N ILE A 30 -1.17 -28.97 -2.51
CA ILE A 30 -0.44 -28.32 -3.61
C ILE A 30 -1.29 -27.22 -4.24
N VAL A 31 -2.57 -27.50 -4.53
CA VAL A 31 -3.49 -26.52 -5.09
C VAL A 31 -3.65 -25.31 -4.16
N VAL A 32 -3.84 -25.54 -2.86
CA VAL A 32 -3.94 -24.45 -1.88
C VAL A 32 -2.65 -23.63 -1.83
N ALA A 33 -1.49 -24.27 -1.82
CA ALA A 33 -0.20 -23.58 -1.82
C ALA A 33 0.02 -22.75 -3.09
N VAL A 34 -0.36 -23.27 -4.27
CA VAL A 34 -0.28 -22.54 -5.54
C VAL A 34 -1.24 -21.35 -5.55
N VAL A 35 -2.48 -21.53 -5.12
CA VAL A 35 -3.47 -20.44 -5.06
C VAL A 35 -3.02 -19.34 -4.10
N LEU A 36 -2.57 -19.70 -2.89
CA LEU A 36 -2.03 -18.75 -1.93
C LEU A 36 -0.78 -18.03 -2.48
N GLY A 37 0.11 -18.76 -3.15
CA GLY A 37 1.30 -18.20 -3.78
C GLY A 37 0.99 -17.20 -4.89
N VAL A 38 0.01 -17.49 -5.74
CA VAL A 38 -0.42 -16.62 -6.85
C VAL A 38 -1.12 -15.37 -6.33
N SER A 39 -2.04 -15.50 -5.38
CA SER A 39 -2.77 -14.35 -4.82
C SER A 39 -1.84 -13.37 -4.11
N LEU A 40 -0.88 -13.86 -3.33
CA LEU A 40 0.11 -13.01 -2.63
C LEU A 40 1.05 -12.28 -3.60
N ARG A 41 1.37 -12.89 -4.74
CA ARG A 41 2.23 -12.28 -5.78
C ARG A 41 1.49 -11.19 -6.57
N ALA A 42 0.23 -11.43 -6.93
CA ALA A 42 -0.57 -10.43 -7.64
C ALA A 42 -0.76 -9.12 -6.84
N ASN A 43 -0.90 -9.20 -5.51
CA ASN A 43 -1.06 -8.03 -4.66
C ASN A 43 0.22 -7.18 -4.50
N THR A 44 1.40 -7.78 -4.65
CA THR A 44 2.69 -7.06 -4.56
C THR A 44 3.03 -6.34 -5.86
N ASP A 45 2.84 -7.03 -6.98
CA ASP A 45 3.15 -6.50 -8.30
C ASP A 45 2.28 -5.27 -8.63
N THR A 46 0.99 -5.28 -8.23
CA THR A 46 0.05 -4.18 -8.51
C THR A 46 0.38 -2.86 -7.82
N LEU A 47 0.91 -2.88 -6.58
CA LEU A 47 1.29 -1.65 -5.88
C LEU A 47 2.48 -0.98 -6.57
N LYS A 48 3.55 -1.75 -6.85
CA LYS A 48 4.73 -1.21 -7.52
C LYS A 48 4.38 -0.69 -8.92
N GLU A 49 3.60 -1.45 -9.69
CA GLU A 49 3.15 -1.02 -11.00
C GLU A 49 2.39 0.31 -10.96
N THR A 50 1.43 0.43 -10.03
CA THR A 50 0.66 1.66 -9.83
C THR A 50 1.56 2.84 -9.45
N PHE A 51 2.48 2.61 -8.50
CA PHE A 51 3.44 3.62 -8.06
C PHE A 51 4.31 4.12 -9.21
N ILE A 52 4.92 3.20 -9.97
CA ILE A 52 5.82 3.53 -11.08
C ILE A 52 5.04 4.25 -12.19
N ALA A 53 3.82 3.81 -12.50
CA ALA A 53 2.97 4.48 -13.48
C ALA A 53 2.70 5.94 -13.11
N ARG A 54 2.27 6.20 -11.86
CA ARG A 54 2.03 7.56 -11.36
C ARG A 54 3.29 8.40 -11.29
N CYS A 55 4.41 7.80 -10.87
CA CYS A 55 5.68 8.51 -10.77
C CYS A 55 6.17 9.02 -12.15
N LYS A 56 5.95 8.24 -13.22
CA LYS A 56 6.34 8.63 -14.59
C LYS A 56 5.61 9.87 -15.12
N GLU A 57 4.52 10.29 -14.49
CA GLU A 57 3.86 11.57 -14.81
C GLU A 57 4.73 12.78 -14.43
N PHE A 58 5.67 12.61 -13.48
CA PHE A 58 6.58 13.65 -13.00
C PHE A 58 7.93 13.57 -13.72
N LYS A 59 8.06 14.33 -14.81
CA LYS A 59 9.28 14.39 -15.63
C LYS A 59 10.53 14.67 -14.78
N GLY A 60 11.60 13.89 -14.99
CA GLY A 60 12.86 14.03 -14.28
C GLY A 60 12.99 13.21 -13.00
N SER A 61 11.92 12.53 -12.56
CA SER A 61 11.94 11.65 -11.39
C SER A 61 12.64 10.31 -11.69
N ASP A 62 13.52 9.87 -10.79
CA ASP A 62 14.08 8.52 -10.83
C ASP A 62 13.13 7.55 -10.09
N CYS A 63 12.11 7.07 -10.80
CA CYS A 63 11.02 6.32 -10.19
C CYS A 63 11.42 5.01 -9.51
N GLU A 64 12.45 4.32 -10.01
CA GLU A 64 12.95 3.09 -9.36
C GLU A 64 13.70 3.43 -8.08
N LYS A 65 14.48 4.51 -8.07
CA LYS A 65 15.14 5.01 -6.85
C LYS A 65 14.13 5.44 -5.80
N ILE A 66 13.10 6.20 -6.19
CA ILE A 66 12.05 6.65 -5.28
C ILE A 66 11.26 5.44 -4.75
N TRP A 67 10.91 4.47 -5.60
CA TRP A 67 10.28 3.23 -5.17
C TRP A 67 11.13 2.47 -4.16
N GLY A 68 12.43 2.28 -4.44
CA GLY A 68 13.32 1.55 -3.54
C GLY A 68 13.44 2.22 -2.17
N ALA A 69 13.54 3.55 -2.14
CA ALA A 69 13.56 4.32 -0.90
C ALA A 69 12.23 4.23 -0.13
N PHE A 70 11.10 4.21 -0.84
CA PHE A 70 9.78 4.00 -0.26
C PHE A 70 9.63 2.60 0.35
N GLU A 71 9.97 1.55 -0.40
CA GLU A 71 9.83 0.15 0.01
C GLU A 71 10.70 -0.17 1.24
N GLN A 72 11.91 0.38 1.28
CA GLN A 72 12.84 0.21 2.41
C GLN A 72 12.28 0.71 3.75
N ALA A 73 11.33 1.66 3.74
CA ALA A 73 10.79 2.24 4.95
C ALA A 73 10.00 1.23 5.80
N TYR A 74 9.36 0.25 5.18
CA TYR A 74 8.41 -0.64 5.87
C TYR A 74 8.66 -2.14 5.66
N VAL A 75 9.34 -2.57 4.60
CA VAL A 75 9.60 -4.00 4.36
C VAL A 75 10.42 -4.61 5.50
N GLY A 76 10.04 -5.81 5.94
CA GLY A 76 10.69 -6.52 7.04
C GLY A 76 10.36 -5.99 8.44
N ARG A 77 9.52 -4.94 8.56
CA ARG A 77 9.16 -4.33 9.85
C ARG A 77 7.78 -4.76 10.32
N ASP A 78 7.56 -4.65 11.63
CA ASP A 78 6.23 -4.68 12.23
C ASP A 78 5.40 -3.50 11.67
N PRO A 79 4.24 -3.74 11.04
CA PRO A 79 3.46 -2.71 10.38
C PRO A 79 2.89 -1.65 11.33
N CYS A 80 2.93 -1.87 12.64
CA CYS A 80 2.56 -0.91 13.69
C CYS A 80 3.75 -0.18 14.33
N LYS A 81 4.98 -0.47 13.90
CA LYS A 81 6.21 0.13 14.43
C LYS A 81 7.07 0.73 13.32
N VAL A 82 6.45 1.48 12.42
CA VAL A 82 7.14 2.21 11.35
C VAL A 82 7.25 3.68 11.77
N PRO A 83 8.43 4.18 12.18
CA PRO A 83 8.58 5.58 12.55
C PRO A 83 8.45 6.49 11.32
N THR A 84 8.08 7.76 11.53
CA THR A 84 7.94 8.76 10.47
C THR A 84 9.25 8.96 9.68
N GLU A 85 10.38 8.93 10.38
CA GLU A 85 11.72 9.14 9.84
C GLU A 85 12.16 8.00 8.92
N ALA A 86 11.51 6.83 8.99
CA ALA A 86 11.78 5.74 8.05
C ALA A 86 11.53 6.15 6.59
N TYR A 87 10.70 7.18 6.36
CA TYR A 87 10.41 7.73 5.04
C TYR A 87 11.32 8.89 4.62
N ASP A 88 12.30 9.32 5.44
CA ASP A 88 13.25 10.37 5.06
C ASP A 88 13.98 10.07 3.74
N PRO A 89 14.46 8.83 3.47
CA PRO A 89 15.07 8.50 2.19
C PRO A 89 14.12 8.68 1.00
N PHE A 90 12.82 8.41 1.18
CA PHE A 90 11.81 8.63 0.16
C PHE A 90 11.64 10.12 -0.14
N ILE A 91 11.53 10.96 0.89
CA ILE A 91 11.45 12.43 0.73
C ILE A 91 12.67 12.97 -0.01
N ALA A 92 13.87 12.51 0.37
CA ALA A 92 15.12 12.91 -0.26
C ALA A 92 15.23 12.43 -1.72
N ALA A 93 14.76 11.20 -2.02
CA ALA A 93 14.78 10.65 -3.37
C ALA A 93 13.79 11.35 -4.30
N ALA A 94 12.64 11.77 -3.78
CA ALA A 94 11.64 12.53 -4.51
C ALA A 94 12.11 13.95 -4.91
N ASP A 95 13.08 14.50 -4.17
CA ASP A 95 13.69 15.82 -4.41
C ASP A 95 12.67 16.94 -4.69
N PHE A 96 11.55 16.92 -3.94
CA PHE A 96 10.48 17.89 -4.12
C PHE A 96 10.98 19.31 -3.89
N LYS A 97 10.86 20.17 -4.90
CA LYS A 97 11.26 21.56 -4.83
C LYS A 97 10.11 22.44 -4.32
N PRO A 98 10.41 23.45 -3.47
CA PRO A 98 9.44 24.46 -3.07
C PRO A 98 8.72 25.10 -4.26
N ALA A 99 7.40 25.23 -4.16
CA ALA A 99 6.56 25.96 -5.10
C ALA A 99 5.92 27.16 -4.39
N CYS A 100 6.69 28.24 -4.27
CA CYS A 100 6.28 29.40 -3.46
C CYS A 100 4.95 29.99 -3.93
N ASN A 101 4.13 30.46 -2.98
CA ASN A 101 2.80 31.03 -3.20
C ASN A 101 1.76 30.06 -3.79
N ARG A 102 2.08 28.76 -3.92
CA ARG A 102 1.22 27.78 -4.61
C ARG A 102 0.78 26.62 -3.72
N LEU A 103 1.38 26.41 -2.56
CA LEU A 103 1.02 25.26 -1.72
C LEU A 103 -0.35 25.47 -1.09
N MET A 104 -1.23 24.49 -1.33
CA MET A 104 -2.59 24.46 -0.82
C MET A 104 -2.80 23.26 0.08
N PHE A 105 -3.11 23.53 1.34
CA PHE A 105 -3.47 22.53 2.34
C PHE A 105 -4.98 22.35 2.36
N TRP A 106 -5.44 21.23 2.90
CA TRP A 106 -6.86 20.96 3.01
C TRP A 106 -7.17 20.14 4.26
N SER A 107 -8.37 20.33 4.82
CA SER A 107 -8.85 19.53 5.94
C SER A 107 -10.33 19.21 5.78
N LYS A 108 -10.63 17.91 5.65
CA LYS A 108 -11.99 17.37 5.45
C LYS A 108 -12.69 17.93 4.21
N THR A 109 -11.91 18.28 3.19
CA THR A 109 -12.34 18.91 1.93
C THR A 109 -11.67 18.26 0.72
N LYS A 110 -11.19 17.01 0.86
CA LYS A 110 -10.39 16.30 -0.16
C LYS A 110 -10.98 16.42 -1.56
N ASP A 111 -12.24 16.05 -1.71
CA ASP A 111 -12.89 16.00 -3.03
C ASP A 111 -13.01 17.41 -3.63
N VAL A 112 -13.45 18.38 -2.82
CA VAL A 112 -13.63 19.78 -3.23
C VAL A 112 -12.31 20.44 -3.61
N VAL A 113 -11.24 20.20 -2.84
CA VAL A 113 -9.94 20.81 -3.11
C VAL A 113 -9.32 20.23 -4.38
N HIS A 114 -9.47 18.93 -4.64
CA HIS A 114 -8.93 18.32 -5.86
C HIS A 114 -9.73 18.75 -7.11
N ASP A 115 -11.06 18.86 -7.02
CA ASP A 115 -11.89 19.45 -8.09
C ASP A 115 -11.48 20.90 -8.41
N PHE A 116 -11.02 21.64 -7.40
CA PHE A 116 -10.52 23.00 -7.53
C PHE A 116 -9.12 23.05 -8.13
N THR A 117 -8.16 22.26 -7.60
CA THR A 117 -6.78 22.27 -8.08
C THR A 117 -6.63 21.65 -9.46
N GLU A 118 -7.45 20.68 -9.87
CA GLU A 118 -7.46 20.16 -11.25
C GLU A 118 -7.69 21.27 -12.28
N LYS A 119 -8.54 22.25 -11.98
CA LYS A 119 -8.84 23.41 -12.85
C LYS A 119 -7.84 24.55 -12.69
N LYS A 120 -6.97 24.49 -11.66
CA LYS A 120 -6.08 25.57 -11.21
C LYS A 120 -4.66 25.08 -10.91
N ARG A 121 -4.19 24.02 -11.57
CA ARG A 121 -2.89 23.39 -11.29
C ARG A 121 -1.71 24.36 -11.40
N ASP A 122 -1.82 25.36 -12.27
CA ASP A 122 -0.80 26.41 -12.40
C ASP A 122 -0.75 27.36 -11.20
N CYS A 123 -1.85 27.46 -10.44
CA CYS A 123 -1.97 28.34 -9.27
C CYS A 123 -1.74 27.61 -7.96
N PHE A 124 -2.30 26.41 -7.81
CA PHE A 124 -2.32 25.69 -6.54
C PHE A 124 -1.91 24.23 -6.70
N LEU A 125 -1.17 23.74 -5.72
CA LEU A 125 -0.74 22.35 -5.61
C LEU A 125 -1.10 21.85 -4.21
N THR A 126 -1.86 20.76 -4.13
CA THR A 126 -1.98 19.95 -2.90
C THR A 126 -0.82 18.97 -2.80
N VAL A 127 -0.67 18.31 -1.65
CA VAL A 127 0.38 17.28 -1.50
C VAL A 127 0.17 16.12 -2.48
N GLU A 128 -1.09 15.77 -2.78
CA GLU A 128 -1.46 14.75 -3.76
C GLU A 128 -1.22 15.16 -5.22
N ASP A 129 -1.00 16.45 -5.51
CA ASP A 129 -0.60 16.95 -6.84
C ASP A 129 0.91 16.83 -7.07
N THR A 130 1.68 16.44 -6.05
CA THR A 130 3.14 16.29 -6.12
C THR A 130 3.56 14.82 -6.17
N VAL A 131 4.81 14.55 -6.57
CA VAL A 131 5.37 13.19 -6.51
C VAL A 131 5.38 12.61 -5.09
N LEU A 132 5.39 13.45 -4.04
CA LEU A 132 5.34 12.99 -2.65
C LEU A 132 4.01 12.32 -2.30
N GLY A 133 2.89 12.84 -2.81
CA GLY A 133 1.55 12.34 -2.49
C GLY A 133 0.89 11.52 -3.59
N SER A 134 1.02 11.94 -4.86
CA SER A 134 0.32 11.34 -6.00
C SER A 134 0.55 9.83 -6.11
N VAL A 135 1.81 9.42 -6.00
CA VAL A 135 2.26 8.02 -6.19
C VAL A 135 1.61 7.02 -5.22
N LEU A 136 1.12 7.49 -4.06
CA LEU A 136 0.51 6.66 -3.02
C LEU A 136 -0.89 7.13 -2.60
N ASN A 137 -1.46 8.11 -3.31
CA ASN A 137 -2.79 8.63 -3.02
C ASN A 137 -3.86 7.52 -3.11
N GLY A 138 -4.58 7.30 -2.00
CA GLY A 138 -5.63 6.28 -1.90
C GLY A 138 -5.15 4.83 -1.85
N LEU A 139 -3.83 4.60 -1.71
CA LEU A 139 -3.27 3.25 -1.62
C LEU A 139 -3.04 2.83 -0.17
N THR A 140 -3.02 1.53 0.06
CA THR A 140 -2.69 0.90 1.34
C THR A 140 -1.56 -0.10 1.12
N TRP A 141 -0.60 -0.11 2.03
CA TRP A 141 0.53 -1.04 2.01
C TRP A 141 0.97 -1.34 3.43
N CYS A 142 1.70 -2.42 3.63
CA CYS A 142 2.41 -2.71 4.86
C CYS A 142 3.50 -3.77 4.66
N GLY A 143 4.45 -3.79 5.61
CA GLY A 143 5.42 -4.86 5.74
C GLY A 143 4.96 -5.91 6.73
N LYS A 144 5.82 -6.91 6.93
CA LYS A 144 5.67 -7.89 8.01
C LYS A 144 7.06 -8.23 8.54
N GLU A 145 7.16 -8.33 9.86
CA GLU A 145 8.42 -8.70 10.52
C GLU A 145 8.99 -10.00 9.94
N GLY A 146 10.26 -9.97 9.54
CA GLY A 146 10.95 -11.10 8.91
C GLY A 146 10.54 -11.41 7.47
N SER A 147 9.69 -10.60 6.84
CA SER A 147 9.28 -10.76 5.44
C SER A 147 9.94 -9.73 4.53
N THR A 148 10.40 -10.16 3.35
CA THR A 148 10.91 -9.27 2.30
C THR A 148 9.82 -8.80 1.33
N LYS A 149 8.54 -8.99 1.68
CA LYS A 149 7.40 -8.69 0.82
C LYS A 149 6.61 -7.51 1.34
N THR A 150 5.98 -6.82 0.41
CA THR A 150 4.91 -5.88 0.68
C THR A 150 3.57 -6.61 0.74
N PHE A 151 2.65 -6.10 1.54
CA PHE A 151 1.27 -6.57 1.62
C PHE A 151 0.35 -5.38 1.39
N THR A 152 -0.78 -5.60 0.72
CA THR A 152 -1.82 -4.59 0.48
C THR A 152 -3.15 -4.96 1.14
N ASP A 153 -3.23 -6.20 1.62
CA ASP A 153 -4.29 -6.77 2.43
C ASP A 153 -3.87 -6.91 3.89
N SER A 154 -4.85 -6.97 4.79
CA SER A 154 -4.63 -7.19 6.23
C SER A 154 -3.65 -6.20 6.90
N CYS A 155 -3.49 -4.99 6.34
CA CYS A 155 -2.68 -3.94 6.93
C CYS A 155 -3.45 -3.20 8.04
N PRO A 156 -2.76 -2.69 9.09
CA PRO A 156 -3.39 -1.88 10.12
C PRO A 156 -4.05 -0.63 9.53
N GLY A 157 -5.29 -0.38 9.90
CA GLY A 157 -6.01 0.84 9.57
C GLY A 157 -5.53 2.04 10.40
N TRP A 158 -6.03 3.23 10.05
CA TRP A 158 -5.61 4.50 10.65
C TRP A 158 -5.67 4.54 12.18
N ARG A 159 -6.61 3.82 12.79
CA ARG A 159 -6.87 3.80 14.24
C ARG A 159 -6.31 2.58 14.96
N ASP A 160 -5.78 1.60 14.25
CA ASP A 160 -5.36 0.33 14.86
C ASP A 160 -4.07 0.50 15.67
N CYS A 161 -3.17 1.35 15.19
CA CYS A 161 -1.95 1.74 15.89
C CYS A 161 -1.43 3.10 15.40
N GLU A 162 -0.72 3.81 16.28
CA GLU A 162 -0.30 5.20 16.04
C GLU A 162 0.75 5.32 14.94
N ASN A 163 1.77 4.45 14.97
CA ASN A 163 2.88 4.43 14.02
C ASN A 163 2.68 3.35 12.95
N ASN A 164 1.45 3.23 12.45
CA ASN A 164 1.21 2.37 11.29
C ASN A 164 1.87 2.96 10.04
N THR A 165 2.33 2.09 9.16
CA THR A 165 3.08 2.45 7.95
C THR A 165 2.44 3.55 7.08
N VAL A 166 1.11 3.54 6.89
CA VAL A 166 0.40 4.53 6.05
C VAL A 166 0.27 5.87 6.77
N ARG A 167 -0.08 5.84 8.06
CA ARG A 167 -0.16 7.06 8.88
C ARG A 167 1.19 7.72 9.04
N SER A 168 2.24 6.95 9.31
CA SER A 168 3.62 7.47 9.38
C SER A 168 4.07 8.09 8.07
N PHE A 169 3.72 7.48 6.93
CA PHE A 169 3.99 8.06 5.61
C PHE A 169 3.31 9.43 5.44
N TRP A 170 1.99 9.51 5.63
CA TRP A 170 1.26 10.76 5.43
C TRP A 170 1.66 11.84 6.43
N ASN A 171 1.97 11.48 7.68
CA ASN A 171 2.53 12.41 8.65
C ASN A 171 3.86 12.99 8.15
N ARG A 172 4.78 12.12 7.67
CA ARG A 172 6.09 12.56 7.24
C ARG A 172 6.05 13.39 5.96
N VAL A 173 5.26 12.95 4.98
CA VAL A 173 5.05 13.65 3.70
C VAL A 173 4.36 15.00 3.92
N SER A 174 3.36 15.07 4.80
CA SER A 174 2.69 16.34 5.12
C SER A 174 3.66 17.33 5.79
N ALA A 175 4.52 16.84 6.70
CA ALA A 175 5.57 17.66 7.30
C ALA A 175 6.56 18.17 6.24
N ALA A 176 7.07 17.29 5.38
CA ALA A 176 8.00 17.69 4.31
C ALA A 176 7.37 18.69 3.31
N PHE A 177 6.09 18.51 3.00
CA PHE A 177 5.35 19.44 2.14
C PHE A 177 5.17 20.81 2.81
N ALA A 178 4.92 20.84 4.12
CA ALA A 178 4.87 22.08 4.91
C ALA A 178 6.24 22.76 5.05
N ASP A 179 7.31 21.98 5.28
CA ASP A 179 8.69 22.49 5.37
C ASP A 179 9.14 23.14 4.05
N ALA A 180 8.63 22.65 2.92
CA ALA A 180 8.90 23.20 1.58
C ALA A 180 8.04 24.44 1.24
N ALA A 181 7.12 24.86 2.13
CA ALA A 181 6.29 26.02 1.89
C ALA A 181 7.10 27.33 1.95
N CYS A 182 6.78 28.26 1.05
CA CYS A 182 7.39 29.59 1.02
C CYS A 182 6.42 30.62 0.47
N GLY A 183 6.49 31.83 1.02
CA GLY A 183 5.55 32.90 0.70
C GLY A 183 4.14 32.61 1.23
N ASP A 184 3.13 32.93 0.45
CA ASP A 184 1.73 32.72 0.83
C ASP A 184 1.34 31.24 0.73
N VAL A 185 0.62 30.75 1.75
CA VAL A 185 0.03 29.41 1.76
C VAL A 185 -1.48 29.51 1.91
N THR A 186 -2.21 28.62 1.24
CA THR A 186 -3.67 28.58 1.33
C THR A 186 -4.11 27.29 2.02
N ALA A 187 -5.19 27.34 2.81
CA ALA A 187 -5.80 26.15 3.38
C ALA A 187 -7.32 26.14 3.11
N MET A 188 -7.82 25.04 2.54
CA MET A 188 -9.26 24.84 2.34
C MET A 188 -9.85 24.02 3.51
N LEU A 189 -10.72 24.65 4.30
CA LEU A 189 -11.38 24.02 5.44
C LEU A 189 -12.86 23.75 5.14
N ASN A 190 -13.43 22.74 5.80
CA ASN A 190 -14.83 22.39 5.63
C ASN A 190 -15.72 23.34 6.45
N GLY A 191 -16.50 24.19 5.77
CA GLY A 191 -17.43 25.15 6.39
C GLY A 191 -18.75 24.54 6.87
N ASP A 192 -19.08 23.31 6.47
CA ASP A 192 -20.34 22.63 6.78
C ASP A 192 -20.32 21.91 8.14
N ILE A 193 -19.22 22.04 8.90
CA ILE A 193 -19.04 21.40 10.19
C ILE A 193 -18.77 22.42 11.30
N ALA A 194 -19.19 22.08 12.52
CA ALA A 194 -19.04 22.97 13.68
C ALA A 194 -17.58 23.33 14.01
N THR A 195 -16.64 22.46 13.66
CA THR A 195 -15.20 22.68 13.92
C THR A 195 -14.39 22.41 12.64
N PRO A 196 -14.27 23.42 11.75
CA PRO A 196 -13.50 23.34 10.52
C PRO A 196 -12.02 23.00 10.77
N PHE A 197 -11.39 23.69 11.72
CA PHE A 197 -10.01 23.44 12.16
C PHE A 197 -9.96 22.55 13.40
N ASN A 198 -9.17 21.47 13.36
CA ASN A 198 -8.94 20.58 14.51
C ASN A 198 -7.43 20.47 14.79
N PRO A 199 -6.93 20.97 15.93
CA PRO A 199 -5.49 20.94 16.26
C PRO A 199 -4.96 19.54 16.62
N LYS A 200 -5.83 18.53 16.75
CA LYS A 200 -5.48 17.16 17.15
C LYS A 200 -5.51 16.17 15.99
N ARG A 201 -5.61 16.63 14.75
CA ARG A 201 -5.82 15.78 13.59
C ARG A 201 -4.93 16.18 12.43
#